data_AF-A0A0L0CA97-F1
#
_entry.id   AF-A0A0L0CA97-F1
#
_cell.length_a   1.000
_cell.length_b   1.000
_cell.length_c   1.000
_cell.angle_alpha   90.00
_cell.angle_beta   90.00
_cell.angle_gamma   90.00
#
_symmetry.space_group_name_H-M   'P 1'
#
loop_
_entity.id
_entity.type
_entity.pdbx_description
1 polymer ?
#
loop_
_entity_poly.entity_id
_entity_poly.type
_entity_poly.pdbx_seq_one_letter_code
_entity_poly.pdbx_strand_id
1 'polypeptide(L)'
;MVSAENTTDTVLLVVRADAPTAPLSAAIANAAASHLSRLIESTENSDADDRYQVNLTVVLPAVEPLAPVSPQVLAITGLGLILGIAVGGIVAVYRTVTNRTVITISDVRRLAGLRVVGRIPRRRRWRRGGSLDQ
;
A
#
# COMPACT_ATOMS: atom_id res chain seq x y z
N MET A 1 -18.72 6.82 2.70
CA MET A 1 -19.95 6.22 2.13
C MET A 1 -20.73 5.57 3.26
N VAL A 2 -22.05 5.46 3.18
CA VAL A 2 -22.87 4.78 4.20
C VAL A 2 -23.66 3.67 3.51
N SER A 3 -23.68 2.48 4.08
CA SER A 3 -24.43 1.32 3.59
C SER A 3 -25.15 0.63 4.74
N ALA A 4 -26.30 0.03 4.43
CA ALA A 4 -27.06 -0.77 5.38
C ALA A 4 -27.41 -2.11 4.72
N GLU A 5 -27.28 -3.20 5.47
CA GLU A 5 -27.48 -4.56 4.98
C GLU A 5 -28.27 -5.37 6.02
N ASN A 6 -29.27 -6.12 5.57
CA ASN A 6 -30.01 -7.04 6.42
C ASN A 6 -29.34 -8.42 6.32
N THR A 7 -28.94 -8.97 7.46
CA THR A 7 -28.30 -10.30 7.51
C THR A 7 -29.37 -11.36 7.30
N THR A 8 -29.21 -12.20 6.26
CA THR A 8 -30.17 -13.25 5.88
C THR A 8 -30.56 -14.10 7.08
N ASP A 9 -31.86 -14.38 7.21
CA ASP A 9 -32.47 -15.16 8.30
C ASP A 9 -32.32 -14.58 9.71
N THR A 10 -32.07 -13.27 9.84
CA THR A 10 -32.03 -12.61 11.15
C THR A 10 -32.82 -11.30 11.17
N VAL A 11 -33.13 -10.80 12.36
CA VAL A 11 -33.70 -9.45 12.57
C VAL A 11 -32.58 -8.41 12.75
N LEU A 12 -31.38 -8.70 12.23
CA LEU A 12 -30.20 -7.85 12.41
C LEU A 12 -29.96 -7.00 11.17
N LEU A 13 -30.08 -5.68 11.37
CA LEU A 13 -29.68 -4.68 10.40
C LEU A 13 -28.27 -4.18 10.73
N VAL A 14 -27.35 -4.33 9.78
CA VAL A 14 -25.97 -3.88 9.92
C VAL A 14 -25.79 -2.56 9.18
N VAL A 15 -25.43 -1.51 9.92
CA VAL A 15 -25.13 -0.20 9.35
C VAL A 15 -23.61 -0.01 9.32
N ARG A 16 -23.06 0.32 8.15
CA ARG A 16 -21.63 0.58 7.93
C ARG A 16 -21.42 1.97 7.39
N ALA A 17 -20.35 2.63 7.85
CA ALA A 17 -19.94 3.93 7.35
C ALA A 17 -18.43 3.96 7.10
N ASP A 18 -18.03 4.42 5.93
CA ASP A 18 -16.64 4.59 5.53
C ASP A 18 -16.27 6.08 5.56
N ALA A 19 -15.15 6.38 6.21
CA ALA A 19 -14.70 7.73 6.53
C ALA A 19 -13.16 7.82 6.65
N PRO A 20 -12.57 9.02 6.54
CA PRO A 20 -11.11 9.19 6.58
C PRO A 20 -10.44 8.77 7.90
N THR A 21 -11.18 8.80 9.01
CA THR A 21 -10.66 8.46 10.34
C THR A 21 -11.56 7.44 11.04
N ALA A 22 -10.95 6.56 11.82
CA ALA A 22 -11.63 5.57 12.66
C ALA A 22 -12.74 6.17 13.56
N PRO A 23 -12.49 7.26 14.33
CA PRO A 23 -13.53 7.90 15.14
C PRO A 23 -14.69 8.43 14.31
N LEU A 24 -14.41 8.99 13.12
CA LEU A 24 -15.44 9.58 12.27
C LEU A 24 -16.30 8.50 11.60
N SER A 25 -15.71 7.36 11.23
CA SER A 25 -16.43 6.18 10.72
C SER A 25 -17.43 5.65 11.75
N ALA A 26 -16.99 5.45 12.99
CA ALA A 26 -17.84 5.00 14.08
C ALA A 26 -18.96 6.02 14.40
N ALA A 27 -18.62 7.31 14.46
CA ALA A 27 -19.59 8.37 14.71
C ALA A 27 -20.69 8.43 13.65
N ILE A 28 -20.35 8.33 12.36
CA ILE A 28 -21.34 8.33 11.27
C ILE A 28 -22.22 7.09 11.32
N ALA A 29 -21.65 5.90 11.57
CA ALA A 29 -22.43 4.67 11.64
C ALA A 29 -23.45 4.69 12.80
N ASN A 30 -23.02 5.14 13.98
CA ASN A 30 -23.90 5.30 15.14
C ASN A 30 -24.99 6.35 14.91
N ALA A 31 -24.62 7.49 14.33
CA ALA A 31 -25.58 8.53 13.97
C ALA A 31 -26.61 7.98 12.98
N ALA A 32 -26.18 7.33 11.90
CA ALA A 32 -27.06 6.73 10.91
C ALA A 32 -28.03 5.71 11.53
N ALA A 33 -27.56 4.83 12.42
CA ALA A 33 -28.40 3.87 13.14
C ALA A 33 -29.45 4.56 14.04
N SER A 34 -29.05 5.61 14.76
CA SER A 34 -29.97 6.38 15.63
C SER A 34 -31.03 7.15 14.84
N HIS A 35 -30.68 7.66 13.67
CA HIS A 35 -31.60 8.38 12.79
C HIS A 35 -32.56 7.42 12.10
N LEU A 36 -32.06 6.28 11.63
CA LEU A 36 -32.89 5.23 11.03
C LEU A 36 -33.92 4.69 12.02
N SER A 37 -33.51 4.44 13.27
CA SER A 37 -34.43 3.96 14.32
C SER A 37 -35.57 4.96 14.56
N ARG A 38 -35.24 6.26 14.67
CA ARG A 38 -36.25 7.33 14.82
C ARG A 38 -37.17 7.46 13.62
N LEU A 39 -36.64 7.35 12.40
CA LEU A 39 -37.41 7.42 11.17
C LEU A 39 -38.43 6.28 11.10
N ILE A 40 -38.00 5.04 11.40
CA ILE A 40 -38.87 3.87 11.41
C ILE A 40 -39.92 4.00 12.50
N GLU A 41 -39.55 4.45 13.70
CA GLU A 41 -40.52 4.70 14.76
C GLU A 41 -41.57 5.77 14.38
N SER A 42 -41.18 6.81 13.64
CA SER A 42 -42.13 7.85 13.19
C SER A 42 -42.97 7.47 11.95
N THR A 43 -42.53 6.49 11.17
CA THR A 43 -43.12 6.18 9.85
C THR A 43 -43.90 4.86 9.87
N GLU A 44 -43.37 3.84 10.54
CA GLU A 44 -43.98 2.49 10.61
C GLU A 44 -44.94 2.36 11.79
N ASN A 45 -44.68 3.00 12.94
CA ASN A 45 -45.70 3.14 13.98
C ASN A 45 -46.60 4.33 13.67
N SER A 46 -47.60 4.11 12.82
CA SER A 46 -48.73 5.04 12.71
C SER A 46 -49.68 4.84 13.89
N ASP A 47 -50.27 5.92 14.43
CA ASP A 47 -51.27 5.94 15.53
C ASP A 47 -52.53 5.04 15.30
N ALA A 48 -52.64 4.37 14.16
CA ALA A 48 -53.83 3.66 13.71
C ALA A 48 -53.82 2.13 13.92
N ASP A 49 -52.66 1.49 14.16
CA ASP A 49 -52.61 0.03 14.32
C ASP A 49 -51.56 -0.41 15.36
N ASP A 50 -52.00 -0.47 16.63
CA ASP A 50 -51.21 -0.84 17.81
C ASP A 50 -50.76 -2.32 17.82
N ARG A 51 -51.11 -3.08 16.77
CA ARG A 51 -50.88 -4.54 16.70
C ARG A 51 -49.55 -4.92 16.06
N TYR A 52 -48.88 -4.01 15.37
CA TYR A 52 -47.62 -4.27 14.68
C TYR A 52 -46.58 -3.18 14.97
N GLN A 53 -46.11 -3.15 16.22
CA GLN A 53 -45.06 -2.22 16.63
C GLN A 53 -43.67 -2.74 16.26
N VAL A 54 -42.99 -2.06 15.34
CA VAL A 54 -41.60 -2.37 14.96
C VAL A 54 -40.67 -1.51 15.80
N ASN A 55 -39.91 -2.15 16.69
CA ASN A 55 -38.91 -1.46 17.52
C ASN A 55 -37.49 -1.84 17.10
N LEU A 56 -36.69 -0.86 16.72
CA LEU A 56 -35.28 -1.03 16.42
C LEU A 56 -34.44 -0.66 17.63
N THR A 57 -33.83 -1.68 18.24
CA THR A 57 -32.85 -1.49 19.31
C THR A 57 -31.45 -1.60 18.74
N VAL A 58 -30.59 -0.62 19.04
CA VAL A 58 -29.15 -0.71 18.73
C VAL A 58 -28.53 -1.74 19.66
N VAL A 59 -28.34 -2.97 19.17
CA VAL A 59 -27.78 -4.07 19.98
C VAL A 59 -26.26 -3.94 20.11
N LEU A 60 -25.57 -3.55 19.03
CA LEU A 60 -24.13 -3.34 19.01
C LEU A 60 -23.81 -1.95 18.45
N PRO A 61 -23.29 -1.01 19.27
CA PRO A 61 -22.83 0.27 18.76
C PRO A 61 -21.57 0.08 17.91
N ALA A 62 -21.41 0.93 16.89
CA ALA A 62 -20.21 0.98 16.08
C ALA A 62 -19.03 1.48 16.93
N VAL A 63 -17.96 0.69 16.93
CA VAL A 63 -16.69 1.00 17.62
C VAL A 63 -15.62 1.37 16.59
N GLU A 64 -14.58 2.05 17.05
CA GLU A 64 -13.48 2.45 16.19
C GLU A 64 -12.74 1.22 15.63
N PRO A 65 -12.53 1.14 14.30
CA PRO A 65 -11.75 0.05 13.72
C PRO A 65 -10.29 0.12 14.15
N LEU A 66 -9.75 -1.00 14.64
CA LEU A 66 -8.36 -1.12 15.11
C LEU A 66 -7.33 -1.01 13.99
N ALA A 67 -7.73 -1.30 12.75
CA ALA A 67 -6.88 -1.20 11.57
C ALA A 67 -7.71 -0.76 10.35
N PRO A 68 -7.14 0.04 9.43
CA PRO A 68 -7.79 0.35 8.16
C PRO A 68 -8.02 -0.92 7.34
N VAL A 69 -9.25 -1.11 6.84
CA VAL A 69 -9.58 -2.23 5.94
C VAL A 69 -8.88 -2.06 4.58
N SER A 70 -8.63 -0.81 4.19
CA SER A 70 -7.90 -0.45 2.98
C SER A 70 -7.19 0.90 3.11
N PRO A 71 -6.07 1.12 2.40
CA PRO A 71 -5.31 0.13 1.64
C PRO A 71 -4.43 -0.75 2.54
N GLN A 72 -4.27 -2.03 2.19
CA GLN A 72 -3.37 -2.96 2.89
C GLN A 72 -1.92 -2.65 2.54
N VAL A 73 -1.34 -1.67 3.23
CA VAL A 73 0.01 -1.15 2.94
C VAL A 73 1.06 -2.26 2.90
N LEU A 74 1.01 -3.20 3.86
CA LEU A 74 1.98 -4.29 3.92
C LEU A 74 1.94 -5.18 2.66
N ALA A 75 0.75 -5.54 2.19
CA ALA A 75 0.58 -6.38 1.01
C ALA A 75 1.06 -5.65 -0.26
N ILE A 76 0.65 -4.39 -0.43
CA ILE A 76 1.01 -3.58 -1.61
C ILE A 76 2.52 -3.32 -1.65
N THR A 77 3.13 -2.95 -0.52
CA THR A 77 4.58 -2.72 -0.43
C THR A 77 5.38 -4.00 -0.65
N GLY A 78 4.92 -5.13 -0.10
CA GLY A 78 5.57 -6.43 -0.33
C GLY A 78 5.57 -6.82 -1.81
N LEU A 79 4.43 -6.68 -2.49
CA LEU A 79 4.32 -6.91 -3.93
C LEU A 79 5.21 -5.95 -4.73
N GLY A 80 5.20 -4.66 -4.38
CA GLY A 80 6.05 -3.66 -5.01
C GLY A 80 7.54 -3.94 -4.88
N LEU A 81 7.98 -4.46 -3.72
CA LEU A 81 9.38 -4.84 -3.50
C LEU A 81 9.80 -6.01 -4.39
N ILE A 82 8.98 -7.06 -4.48
CA ILE A 82 9.24 -8.22 -5.34
C ILE A 82 9.33 -7.78 -6.80
N LEU A 83 8.38 -6.97 -7.25
CA LEU A 83 8.36 -6.45 -8.61
C LEU A 83 9.59 -5.56 -8.89
N GLY A 84 9.96 -4.70 -7.93
CA GLY A 84 11.14 -3.84 -8.02
C GLY A 84 12.44 -4.64 -8.15
N ILE A 85 12.60 -5.73 -7.40
CA ILE A 85 13.76 -6.62 -7.50
C ILE A 85 13.80 -7.31 -8.87
N ALA A 86 12.66 -7.80 -9.36
CA ALA A 86 12.57 -8.43 -10.67
C ALA A 86 12.98 -7.46 -11.79
N VAL A 87 12.44 -6.23 -11.78
CA VAL A 87 12.79 -5.18 -12.74
C VAL A 87 14.26 -4.78 -12.61
N GLY A 88 14.76 -4.61 -11.38
CA GLY A 88 16.17 -4.30 -11.11
C GLY A 88 17.11 -5.36 -11.66
N GLY A 89 16.77 -6.64 -11.52
CA GLY A 89 17.51 -7.77 -12.08
C GLY A 89 17.55 -7.74 -13.60
N ILE A 90 16.41 -7.50 -14.26
CA ILE A 90 16.33 -7.34 -15.72
C ILE A 90 17.23 -6.19 -16.19
N VAL A 91 17.17 -5.03 -15.53
CA VAL A 91 17.99 -3.87 -15.86
C VAL A 91 19.48 -4.15 -15.64
N ALA A 92 19.84 -4.88 -14.57
CA ALA A 92 21.22 -5.26 -14.29
C ALA A 92 21.79 -6.19 -15.37
N VAL A 93 21.03 -7.21 -15.79
CA VAL A 93 21.42 -8.11 -16.88
C VAL A 93 21.52 -7.34 -18.19
N TYR A 94 20.52 -6.51 -18.53
CA TYR A 94 20.53 -5.69 -19.73
C TYR A 94 21.75 -4.76 -19.78
N ARG A 95 22.08 -4.09 -18.66
CA ARG A 95 23.30 -3.28 -18.53
C ARG A 95 24.55 -4.12 -18.70
N THR A 96 24.60 -5.31 -18.14
CA THR A 96 25.79 -6.18 -18.22
C THR A 96 26.05 -6.64 -19.65
N VAL A 97 25.01 -7.07 -20.38
CA VAL A 97 25.13 -7.50 -21.79
C VAL A 97 25.44 -6.32 -22.72
N THR A 98 24.89 -5.14 -22.44
CA THR A 98 25.17 -3.92 -23.25
C THR A 98 26.55 -3.33 -22.96
N ASN A 99 27.13 -3.62 -21.79
CA ASN A 99 28.42 -3.08 -21.38
C ASN A 99 29.59 -3.83 -22.02
N ARG A 100 30.00 -3.39 -23.22
CA ARG A 100 31.19 -3.89 -23.94
C ARG A 100 32.52 -3.35 -23.40
N THR A 101 32.63 -3.07 -22.11
CA THR A 101 33.90 -2.60 -21.54
C THR A 101 34.78 -3.80 -21.22
N VAL A 102 35.72 -4.13 -22.11
CA VAL A 102 36.74 -5.17 -21.90
C VAL A 102 37.81 -4.64 -20.95
N ILE A 103 37.78 -5.05 -19.68
CA ILE A 103 38.71 -4.54 -18.65
C ILE A 103 39.84 -5.55 -18.35
N THR A 104 39.65 -6.84 -18.65
CA THR A 104 40.56 -7.90 -18.19
C THR A 104 41.46 -8.43 -19.30
N ILE A 105 42.76 -8.52 -19.00
CA ILE A 105 43.84 -9.01 -19.89
C ILE A 105 43.53 -10.42 -20.42
N SER A 106 42.87 -11.24 -19.60
CA SER A 106 42.43 -12.59 -19.92
C SER A 106 41.36 -12.64 -21.03
N ASP A 107 40.48 -11.63 -21.10
CA ASP A 107 39.42 -11.56 -22.12
C ASP A 107 40.01 -11.17 -23.48
N VAL A 108 40.98 -10.25 -23.50
CA VAL A 108 41.68 -9.88 -24.74
C VAL A 108 42.44 -11.06 -25.33
N ARG A 109 43.09 -11.89 -24.49
CA ARG A 109 43.79 -13.09 -24.93
C ARG A 109 42.83 -14.16 -25.48
N ARG A 110 41.64 -14.31 -24.88
CA ARG A 110 40.62 -15.28 -25.33
C ARG A 110 39.90 -14.84 -26.61
N LEU A 111 39.57 -13.56 -26.76
CA LEU A 111 38.84 -13.05 -27.92
C LEU A 111 39.72 -12.76 -29.13
N ALA A 112 40.93 -12.23 -28.92
CA ALA A 112 41.80 -11.81 -30.01
C ALA A 112 42.92 -12.82 -30.34
N GLY A 113 43.17 -13.83 -29.49
CA GLY A 113 44.21 -14.84 -29.68
C GLY A 113 45.65 -14.30 -29.65
N LEU A 114 45.84 -13.00 -29.41
CA LEU A 114 47.12 -12.31 -29.50
C LEU A 114 47.77 -12.18 -28.11
N ARG A 115 49.11 -12.33 -28.04
CA ARG A 115 49.89 -12.10 -26.82
C ARG A 115 49.88 -10.59 -26.48
N VAL A 116 49.57 -10.27 -25.23
CA VAL A 116 49.51 -8.88 -24.74
C VAL A 116 50.93 -8.33 -24.57
N VAL A 117 51.25 -7.27 -25.31
CA VAL A 117 52.61 -6.69 -25.42
C VAL A 117 52.95 -5.72 -24.29
N GLY A 118 51.97 -5.17 -23.58
CA GLY A 118 52.21 -4.30 -22.44
C GLY A 118 50.94 -3.68 -21.86
N ARG A 119 51.01 -3.24 -20.58
CA ARG A 119 49.91 -2.56 -19.88
C ARG A 119 50.28 -1.10 -19.69
N ILE A 120 49.46 -0.17 -20.20
CA ILE A 120 49.61 1.25 -19.91
C ILE A 120 49.02 1.52 -18.52
N PRO A 121 49.83 1.89 -17.50
CA PRO A 121 49.28 2.25 -16.20
C PRO A 121 48.46 3.54 -16.33
N ARG A 122 47.22 3.53 -15.83
CA ARG A 122 46.41 4.75 -15.73
C ARG A 122 47.18 5.76 -14.88
N ARG A 123 47.61 6.86 -15.52
CA ARG A 123 48.36 7.94 -14.88
C ARG A 123 47.51 8.54 -13.77
N ARG A 124 47.80 8.19 -12.51
CA ARG A 124 47.15 8.74 -11.34
C ARG A 124 47.59 10.20 -11.22
N ARG A 125 46.69 11.14 -11.51
CA ARG A 125 46.96 12.58 -11.51
C ARG A 125 47.48 12.99 -10.13
N TRP A 126 48.77 13.32 -10.05
CA TRP A 126 49.41 13.80 -8.83
C TRP A 126 48.78 15.11 -8.37
N ARG A 127 48.31 15.09 -7.13
CA ARG A 127 47.71 16.22 -6.42
C ARG A 127 48.88 16.99 -5.81
N ARG A 128 49.21 18.11 -6.43
CA ARG A 128 50.24 19.06 -5.99
C ARG A 128 49.68 19.80 -4.78
N GLY A 129 49.97 19.31 -3.57
CA GLY A 129 49.78 20.07 -2.33
C GLY A 129 51.04 20.90 -2.12
N GLY A 130 50.93 22.21 -2.36
CA GLY A 130 51.94 23.16 -1.93
C GLY A 130 51.69 23.52 -0.47
N SER A 131 52.69 23.31 0.37
CA SER A 131 52.81 23.98 1.66
C SER A 131 54.07 24.82 1.58
N LEU A 132 53.88 26.12 1.63
CA LEU A 132 54.92 27.13 1.74
C LEU A 132 55.57 26.98 3.11
N ASP A 133 56.90 26.94 3.11
CA ASP A 133 57.74 27.04 4.29
C ASP A 133 57.46 28.37 5.03
N GLN A 134 57.41 28.32 6.36
CA GLN A 134 57.58 29.46 7.26
C GLN A 134 59.01 29.45 7.79
#